data_AF-A0A8C5ML28-F1
#
_entry.id   AF-A0A8C5ML28-F1
#
_cell.length_a   1.000
_cell.length_b   1.000
_cell.length_c   1.000
_cell.angle_alpha   90.00
_cell.angle_beta   90.00
_cell.angle_gamma   90.00
#
_symmetry.space_group_name_H-M   'P 1'
#
loop_
_entity.id
_entity.type
_entity.pdbx_description
1 polymer ?
#
loop_
_entity_poly.entity_id
_entity_poly.type
_entity_poly.pdbx_seq_one_letter_code
_entity_poly.pdbx_strand_id
1 'polypeptide(L)'
;MKIKNDKPEKEHQRMSFTRWNFIMTILGILTFLFDIGADLWIAAKYFQQGLHLFGLLTIFFIIISTIIVQVFSYTWFKDDCGDEDTWRLRWVLVAHVFLSGTILRYWYAVKYGYQATSSEHKREECKETKKKAVDAMTDLSMLRLFKTYLESTPQLILQLYILLEHGQISYIQYASIMVSVSSISWSTVDYQMCLRKSLPGKRTIIVGIPALTYILYKLLTLTSWTLSIVFLLVCNLYVFAALLFVLGGAGMLWAWRQQTDFCKNVRVEILYRFVAGLILIFTFFNLKGQRTKIPISVYYFVRVLITTGILILCFYYKPQLTQTLFFATLSITVVASLGLGIISLILYYKCFHPTLCAKEPDTRDESDGSTSEQMGRFEDFLVP
;
A
#
# COMPACT_ATOMS: atom_id res chain seq x y z
N MET A 1 -0.13 -0.45 59.64
CA MET A 1 0.79 0.05 58.59
C MET A 1 0.97 -1.07 57.56
N LYS A 2 0.12 -1.11 56.52
CA LYS A 2 0.24 -2.07 55.42
C LYS A 2 0.43 -1.25 54.14
N ILE A 3 1.63 -1.35 53.61
CA ILE A 3 2.11 -0.67 52.40
C ILE A 3 1.29 -1.23 51.23
N LYS A 4 0.44 -0.37 50.64
CA LYS A 4 -0.25 -0.66 49.38
C LYS A 4 0.76 -0.41 48.26
N ASN A 5 1.40 -1.49 47.80
CA ASN A 5 2.20 -1.46 46.57
C ASN A 5 1.25 -1.27 45.39
N ASP A 6 1.08 -0.02 44.95
CA ASP A 6 0.60 0.30 43.61
C ASP A 6 1.63 -0.23 42.61
N LYS A 7 1.38 -1.43 42.07
CA LYS A 7 1.99 -1.83 40.81
C LYS A 7 1.34 -0.97 39.72
N PRO A 8 2.10 -0.23 38.91
CA PRO A 8 1.52 0.46 37.77
C PRO A 8 0.93 -0.58 36.83
N GLU A 9 -0.38 -0.53 36.61
CA GLU A 9 -1.04 -1.19 35.50
C GLU A 9 -0.24 -0.89 34.23
N LYS A 10 0.21 -1.97 33.58
CA LYS A 10 0.97 -1.92 32.32
C LYS A 10 0.23 -0.99 31.35
N GLU A 11 0.87 0.13 31.01
CA GLU A 11 0.42 1.06 29.97
C GLU A 11 0.06 0.26 28.71
N HIS A 12 -1.24 0.05 28.48
CA HIS A 12 -1.77 -0.17 27.15
C HIS A 12 -1.33 1.04 26.33
N GLN A 13 -0.36 0.82 25.43
CA GLN A 13 0.16 1.85 24.54
C GLN A 13 -1.01 2.58 23.89
N ARG A 14 -1.18 3.86 24.26
CA ARG A 14 -2.27 4.72 23.82
C ARG A 14 -2.29 4.79 22.30
N MET A 15 -3.42 4.45 21.69
CA MET A 15 -3.77 4.96 20.36
C MET A 15 -3.82 6.49 20.44
N SER A 16 -2.76 7.17 20.01
CA SER A 16 -2.66 8.63 20.05
C SER A 16 -2.83 9.20 18.64
N PHE A 17 -4.04 9.68 18.35
CA PHE A 17 -4.23 10.59 17.22
C PHE A 17 -3.67 11.96 17.61
N THR A 18 -2.58 12.39 16.97
CA THR A 18 -1.86 13.64 17.27
C THR A 18 -2.20 14.73 16.25
N ARG A 19 -1.90 16.00 16.58
CA ARG A 19 -2.01 17.12 15.62
C ARG A 19 -1.20 16.88 14.33
N TRP A 20 -0.08 16.17 14.45
CA TRP A 20 0.71 15.74 13.29
C TRP A 20 -0.08 14.79 12.38
N ASN A 21 -0.79 13.79 12.94
CA ASN A 21 -1.63 12.89 12.14
C ASN A 21 -2.75 13.66 11.42
N PHE A 22 -3.31 14.71 12.05
CA PHE A 22 -4.30 15.58 11.41
C PHE A 22 -3.70 16.33 10.21
N ILE A 23 -2.52 16.94 10.37
CA ILE A 23 -1.81 17.61 9.26
C ILE A 23 -1.53 16.62 8.12
N MET A 24 -1.06 15.40 8.44
CA MET A 24 -0.83 14.35 7.46
C MET A 24 -2.11 13.93 6.73
N THR A 25 -3.26 13.97 7.40
CA THR A 25 -4.56 13.69 6.77
C THR A 25 -4.92 14.76 5.74
N ILE A 26 -4.72 16.04 6.06
CA ILE A 26 -4.94 17.16 5.11
C ILE A 26 -3.97 17.07 3.93
N LEU A 27 -2.68 16.82 4.18
CA LEU A 27 -1.70 16.61 3.12
C LEU A 27 -2.09 15.43 2.22
N GLY A 28 -2.63 14.36 2.78
CA GLY A 28 -3.14 13.19 2.05
C GLY A 28 -4.34 13.48 1.14
N ILE A 29 -5.13 14.52 1.44
CA ILE A 29 -6.20 15.01 0.55
C ILE A 29 -5.61 15.80 -0.61
N LEU A 30 -4.66 16.69 -0.31
CA LEU A 30 -4.01 17.51 -1.33
C LEU A 30 -3.27 16.64 -2.35
N THR A 31 -2.56 15.60 -1.89
CA THR A 31 -1.91 14.63 -2.78
C THR A 31 -2.93 13.85 -3.60
N PHE A 32 -4.06 13.44 -3.02
CA PHE A 32 -5.12 12.76 -3.77
C PHE A 32 -5.71 13.62 -4.90
N LEU A 33 -5.97 14.90 -4.65
CA LEU A 33 -6.46 15.83 -5.67
C LEU A 33 -5.41 16.08 -6.76
N PHE A 34 -4.14 16.23 -6.36
CA PHE A 34 -3.03 16.37 -7.28
C PHE A 34 -2.87 15.14 -8.17
N ASP A 35 -2.97 13.93 -7.60
CA ASP A 35 -2.88 12.67 -8.34
C ASP A 35 -3.96 12.62 -9.43
N ILE A 36 -5.23 12.90 -9.10
CA ILE A 36 -6.32 12.94 -10.10
C ILE A 36 -5.99 13.91 -11.24
N GLY A 37 -5.51 15.11 -10.92
CA GLY A 37 -5.13 16.11 -11.92
C GLY A 37 -3.96 15.64 -12.78
N ALA A 38 -2.93 15.06 -12.18
CA ALA A 38 -1.76 14.53 -12.88
C ALA A 38 -2.13 13.37 -13.80
N ASP A 39 -2.95 12.43 -13.34
CA ASP A 39 -3.40 11.24 -14.09
C ASP A 39 -4.16 11.69 -15.36
N LEU A 40 -5.08 12.64 -15.24
CA LEU A 40 -5.82 13.23 -16.37
C LEU A 40 -4.93 14.03 -17.32
N TRP A 41 -3.99 14.81 -16.77
CA TRP A 41 -3.03 15.57 -17.56
C TRP A 41 -2.14 14.65 -18.41
N ILE A 42 -1.63 13.56 -17.83
CA ILE A 42 -0.81 12.56 -18.53
C ILE A 42 -1.63 11.90 -19.65
N ALA A 43 -2.87 11.50 -19.37
CA ALA A 43 -3.75 10.93 -20.39
C ALA A 43 -3.96 11.91 -21.56
N ALA A 44 -4.31 13.17 -21.28
CA ALA A 44 -4.50 14.21 -22.29
C ALA A 44 -3.23 14.43 -23.14
N LYS A 45 -2.06 14.46 -22.49
CA LYS A 45 -0.77 14.60 -23.17
C LYS A 45 -0.51 13.46 -24.15
N TYR A 46 -0.85 12.22 -23.80
CA TYR A 46 -0.71 11.08 -24.73
C TYR A 46 -1.62 11.21 -25.95
N PHE A 47 -2.85 11.69 -25.79
CA PHE A 47 -3.73 11.96 -26.95
C PHE A 47 -3.20 13.09 -27.83
N GLN A 48 -2.69 14.17 -27.24
CA GLN A 48 -2.10 15.30 -27.98
C GLN A 48 -0.84 14.89 -28.76
N GLN A 49 -0.05 13.96 -28.24
CA GLN A 49 1.17 13.45 -28.88
C GLN A 49 0.90 12.34 -29.92
N GLY A 50 -0.37 12.00 -30.21
CA GLY A 50 -0.73 10.92 -31.13
C GLY A 50 -0.54 9.51 -30.56
N LEU A 51 -0.16 9.39 -29.28
CA LEU A 51 0.07 8.14 -28.57
C LEU A 51 -1.24 7.56 -28.01
N HIS A 52 -2.22 7.33 -28.90
CA HIS A 52 -3.59 6.97 -28.53
C HIS A 52 -3.69 5.69 -27.71
N LEU A 53 -2.90 4.66 -28.03
CA LEU A 53 -2.90 3.40 -27.27
C LEU A 53 -2.48 3.62 -25.81
N PHE A 54 -1.44 4.43 -25.56
CA PHE A 54 -0.98 4.74 -24.22
C PHE A 54 -1.97 5.63 -23.47
N GLY A 55 -2.61 6.58 -24.16
CA GLY A 55 -3.72 7.36 -23.60
C GLY A 55 -4.90 6.49 -23.16
N LEU A 56 -5.31 5.54 -24.02
CA LEU A 56 -6.39 4.59 -23.72
C LEU A 56 -6.03 3.67 -22.56
N LEU A 57 -4.78 3.18 -22.50
CA LEU A 57 -4.32 2.32 -21.43
C LEU A 57 -4.28 3.06 -20.07
N THR A 58 -3.83 4.32 -20.06
CA THR A 58 -3.88 5.18 -18.88
C THR A 58 -5.32 5.39 -18.38
N ILE A 59 -6.25 5.71 -19.29
CA ILE A 59 -7.69 5.85 -18.94
C ILE A 59 -8.25 4.54 -18.41
N PHE A 60 -7.91 3.40 -19.02
CA PHE A 60 -8.33 2.08 -18.55
C PHE A 60 -7.89 1.85 -17.10
N PHE A 61 -6.62 2.15 -16.78
CA PHE A 61 -6.10 2.04 -15.41
C PHE A 61 -6.80 2.97 -14.42
N ILE A 62 -7.12 4.20 -14.81
CA ILE A 62 -7.89 5.16 -13.99
C ILE A 62 -9.29 4.61 -13.69
N ILE A 63 -9.99 4.10 -14.71
CA ILE A 63 -11.37 3.63 -14.55
C ILE A 63 -11.41 2.36 -13.70
N ILE A 64 -10.57 1.36 -13.99
CA ILE A 64 -10.61 0.08 -13.29
C ILE A 64 -10.23 0.23 -11.81
N SER A 65 -9.20 1.03 -11.50
CA SER A 65 -8.79 1.30 -10.11
C SER A 65 -9.90 2.03 -9.35
N THR A 66 -10.52 3.03 -9.98
CA THR A 66 -11.57 3.85 -9.37
C THR A 66 -12.79 2.98 -9.07
N ILE A 67 -13.23 2.14 -10.01
CA ILE A 67 -14.36 1.21 -9.77
C ILE A 67 -14.07 0.29 -8.59
N ILE A 68 -12.88 -0.34 -8.57
CA ILE A 68 -12.48 -1.26 -7.49
C ILE A 68 -12.45 -0.54 -6.14
N VAL A 69 -11.83 0.65 -6.07
CA VAL A 69 -11.76 1.47 -4.85
C VAL A 69 -13.16 1.88 -4.37
N GLN A 70 -14.07 2.25 -5.28
CA GLN A 70 -15.44 2.61 -4.90
C GLN A 70 -16.22 1.40 -4.37
N VAL A 71 -16.03 0.19 -4.94
CA VAL A 71 -16.67 -1.04 -4.46
C VAL A 71 -16.21 -1.36 -3.02
N PHE A 72 -14.91 -1.29 -2.75
CA PHE A 72 -14.40 -1.49 -1.39
C PHE A 72 -14.87 -0.39 -0.44
N SER A 73 -14.73 0.87 -0.83
CA SER A 73 -15.14 2.03 -0.02
C SER A 73 -16.61 1.94 0.38
N TYR A 74 -17.50 1.60 -0.56
CA TYR A 74 -18.93 1.46 -0.31
C TYR A 74 -19.22 0.29 0.61
N THR A 75 -18.64 -0.89 0.34
CA THR A 75 -18.86 -2.10 1.16
C THR A 75 -18.45 -1.84 2.60
N TRP A 76 -17.28 -1.23 2.79
CA TRP A 76 -16.82 -0.88 4.13
C TRP A 76 -17.73 0.14 4.80
N PHE A 77 -18.34 1.06 4.05
CA PHE A 77 -19.16 2.13 4.63
C PHE A 77 -20.50 1.58 5.08
N LYS A 78 -21.01 0.62 4.30
CA LYS A 78 -22.17 -0.18 4.66
C LYS A 78 -21.91 -0.97 5.95
N ASP A 79 -20.75 -1.63 6.05
CA ASP A 79 -20.39 -2.38 7.25
C ASP A 79 -20.29 -1.48 8.49
N ASP A 80 -19.82 -0.24 8.33
CA ASP A 80 -19.64 0.73 9.43
C ASP A 80 -20.97 1.38 9.89
N CYS A 81 -21.98 1.50 9.01
CA CYS A 81 -23.28 2.13 9.36
C CYS A 81 -24.31 1.17 9.97
N GLY A 82 -24.13 -0.15 9.81
CA GLY A 82 -25.16 -1.13 10.18
C GLY A 82 -26.40 -1.06 9.29
N ASP A 83 -27.33 -2.01 9.48
CA ASP A 83 -28.53 -2.15 8.63
C ASP A 83 -29.65 -1.13 8.95
N GLU A 84 -29.53 -0.37 10.05
CA GLU A 84 -30.58 0.55 10.53
C GLU A 84 -30.60 1.91 9.79
N ASP A 85 -29.45 2.36 9.26
CA ASP A 85 -29.25 3.70 8.68
C ASP A 85 -29.54 3.77 7.16
N THR A 86 -30.68 3.24 6.72
CA THR A 86 -31.02 3.06 5.28
C THR A 86 -31.02 4.35 4.45
N TRP A 87 -31.47 5.49 4.99
CA TRP A 87 -31.46 6.78 4.29
C TRP A 87 -30.02 7.27 4.01
N ARG A 88 -29.15 7.19 5.01
CA ARG A 88 -27.74 7.58 4.89
C ARG A 88 -27.03 6.68 3.88
N LEU A 89 -27.30 5.38 3.92
CA LEU A 89 -26.74 4.40 2.98
C LEU A 89 -27.13 4.69 1.52
N ARG A 90 -28.36 5.19 1.26
CA ARG A 90 -28.78 5.60 -0.09
C ARG A 90 -27.96 6.76 -0.63
N TRP A 91 -27.72 7.81 0.18
CA TRP A 91 -26.88 8.93 -0.24
C TRP A 91 -25.42 8.53 -0.44
N VAL A 92 -24.92 7.65 0.41
CA VAL A 92 -23.57 7.08 0.26
C VAL A 92 -23.48 6.28 -1.03
N LEU A 93 -24.48 5.46 -1.35
CA LEU A 93 -24.53 4.72 -2.62
C LEU A 93 -24.51 5.68 -3.81
N VAL A 94 -25.37 6.72 -3.79
CA VAL A 94 -25.39 7.76 -4.83
C VAL A 94 -24.02 8.40 -4.98
N ALA A 95 -23.37 8.78 -3.88
CA ALA A 95 -22.02 9.36 -3.93
C ALA A 95 -20.99 8.40 -4.56
N HIS A 96 -21.03 7.10 -4.25
CA HIS A 96 -20.12 6.12 -4.84
C HIS A 96 -20.42 5.88 -6.34
N VAL A 97 -21.69 5.91 -6.75
CA VAL A 97 -22.10 5.82 -8.17
C VAL A 97 -21.57 7.01 -8.98
N PHE A 98 -21.59 8.21 -8.40
CA PHE A 98 -20.99 9.41 -9.00
C PHE A 98 -19.47 9.50 -8.80
N LEU A 99 -18.81 8.43 -8.36
CA LEU A 99 -17.37 8.35 -8.09
C LEU A 99 -16.85 9.37 -7.06
N SER A 100 -17.73 9.97 -6.26
CA SER A 100 -17.40 10.91 -5.18
C SER A 100 -17.28 10.24 -3.80
N GLY A 101 -17.47 8.91 -3.72
CA GLY A 101 -17.38 8.14 -2.47
C GLY A 101 -16.05 8.28 -1.73
N THR A 102 -14.92 8.33 -2.44
CA THR A 102 -13.60 8.58 -1.85
C THR A 102 -13.51 9.97 -1.20
N ILE A 103 -14.11 11.00 -1.80
CA ILE A 103 -14.15 12.36 -1.21
C ILE A 103 -14.95 12.34 0.10
N LEU A 104 -16.06 11.61 0.12
CA LEU A 104 -16.87 11.42 1.32
C LEU A 104 -16.05 10.74 2.44
N ARG A 105 -15.27 9.69 2.12
CA ARG A 105 -14.36 9.04 3.08
C ARG A 105 -13.32 10.02 3.65
N TYR A 106 -12.71 10.83 2.80
CA TYR A 106 -11.76 11.87 3.22
C TYR A 106 -12.42 12.90 4.14
N TRP A 107 -13.65 13.33 3.83
CA TRP A 107 -14.42 14.22 4.70
C TRP A 107 -14.64 13.63 6.09
N TYR A 108 -15.04 12.35 6.17
CA TYR A 108 -15.22 11.67 7.45
C TYR A 108 -13.90 11.53 8.23
N ALA A 109 -12.79 11.20 7.56
CA ALA A 109 -11.48 11.12 8.22
C ALA A 109 -11.05 12.47 8.81
N VAL A 110 -11.27 13.58 8.10
CA VAL A 110 -11.01 14.93 8.63
C VAL A 110 -11.95 15.26 9.79
N LYS A 111 -13.25 14.95 9.67
CA LYS A 111 -14.23 15.17 10.75
C LYS A 111 -13.82 14.43 12.02
N TYR A 112 -13.53 13.13 11.93
CA TYR A 112 -13.11 12.34 13.08
C TYR A 112 -11.74 12.77 13.60
N GLY A 113 -10.80 13.12 12.73
CA GLY A 113 -9.50 13.66 13.12
C GLY A 113 -9.61 14.98 13.89
N TYR A 114 -10.47 15.89 13.44
CA TYR A 114 -10.74 17.17 14.11
C TYR A 114 -11.36 16.95 15.50
N GLN A 115 -12.39 16.10 15.59
CA GLN A 115 -13.01 15.73 16.86
C GLN A 115 -12.00 15.08 17.81
N ALA A 116 -11.14 14.19 17.32
CA ALA A 116 -10.10 13.54 18.11
C ALA A 116 -9.05 14.52 18.66
N THR A 117 -8.75 15.60 17.94
CA THR A 117 -7.85 16.67 18.40
C THR A 117 -8.51 17.71 19.29
N SER A 118 -9.83 17.93 19.17
CA SER A 118 -10.56 18.93 19.95
C SER A 118 -11.00 18.38 21.32
N SER A 119 -11.30 17.09 21.41
CA SER A 119 -11.81 16.44 22.62
C SER A 119 -10.74 16.03 23.65
N GLU A 120 -9.64 16.79 23.80
CA GLU A 120 -8.55 16.47 24.74
C GLU A 120 -8.99 16.40 26.23
N HIS A 121 -10.19 16.90 26.57
CA HIS A 121 -10.64 17.08 27.97
C HIS A 121 -11.54 15.97 28.58
N LYS A 122 -12.06 14.98 27.84
CA LYS A 122 -12.90 13.89 28.39
C LYS A 122 -12.33 12.49 28.11
N ARG A 123 -11.95 11.72 29.14
CA ARG A 123 -11.06 10.53 29.03
C ARG A 123 -11.62 9.32 28.28
N GLU A 124 -12.92 9.03 28.39
CA GLU A 124 -13.57 7.84 27.77
C GLU A 124 -14.01 8.11 26.32
N GLU A 125 -14.82 9.15 26.10
CA GLU A 125 -15.29 9.60 24.77
C GLU A 125 -14.14 9.95 23.81
N CYS A 126 -13.00 10.41 24.35
CA CYS A 126 -11.78 10.68 23.60
C CYS A 126 -11.13 9.40 23.04
N LYS A 127 -11.22 8.25 23.73
CA LYS A 127 -10.62 6.98 23.24
C LYS A 127 -11.38 6.46 22.02
N GLU A 128 -12.71 6.41 22.10
CA GLU A 128 -13.56 5.93 21.00
C GLU A 128 -13.42 6.83 19.76
N THR A 129 -13.45 8.15 19.94
CA THR A 129 -13.25 9.12 18.85
C THR A 129 -11.88 8.97 18.20
N LYS A 130 -10.82 8.74 18.99
CA LYS A 130 -9.48 8.48 18.48
C LYS A 130 -9.39 7.16 17.72
N LYS A 131 -10.06 6.09 18.19
CA LYS A 131 -10.15 4.81 17.48
C LYS A 131 -10.80 5.02 16.11
N LYS A 132 -11.98 5.67 16.06
CA LYS A 132 -12.68 6.00 14.81
C LYS A 132 -11.82 6.80 13.82
N ALA A 133 -11.03 7.76 14.30
CA ALA A 133 -10.11 8.53 13.45
C ALA A 133 -8.97 7.67 12.89
N VAL A 134 -8.38 6.79 13.70
CA VAL A 134 -7.32 5.87 13.27
C VAL A 134 -7.86 4.84 12.27
N ASP A 135 -9.05 4.28 12.51
CA ASP A 135 -9.69 3.32 11.62
C ASP A 135 -10.01 3.96 10.27
N ALA A 136 -10.59 5.17 10.27
CA ALA A 136 -10.87 5.92 9.04
C ALA A 136 -9.59 6.23 8.24
N MET A 137 -8.49 6.57 8.91
CA MET A 137 -7.20 6.80 8.25
C MET A 137 -6.61 5.50 7.68
N THR A 138 -6.80 4.38 8.38
CA THR A 138 -6.34 3.07 7.94
C THR A 138 -7.10 2.59 6.71
N ASP A 139 -8.42 2.73 6.69
CA ASP A 139 -9.25 2.46 5.52
C ASP A 139 -8.81 3.31 4.31
N LEU A 140 -8.62 4.62 4.50
CA LEU A 140 -8.14 5.51 3.43
C LEU A 140 -6.76 5.10 2.91
N SER A 141 -5.83 4.76 3.81
CA SER A 141 -4.49 4.32 3.42
C SER A 141 -4.53 3.02 2.60
N MET A 142 -5.46 2.12 2.92
CA MET A 142 -5.67 0.86 2.18
C MET A 142 -6.31 1.10 0.81
N LEU A 143 -7.33 1.94 0.72
CA LEU A 143 -7.92 2.34 -0.58
C LEU A 143 -6.89 3.03 -1.48
N ARG A 144 -6.04 3.90 -0.90
CA ARG A 144 -4.94 4.53 -1.61
C ARG A 144 -3.94 3.49 -2.12
N LEU A 145 -3.59 2.51 -1.30
CA LEU A 145 -2.71 1.41 -1.69
C LEU A 145 -3.26 0.63 -2.90
N PHE A 146 -4.56 0.34 -2.91
CA PHE A 146 -5.22 -0.30 -4.05
C PHE A 146 -5.12 0.55 -5.31
N LYS A 147 -5.47 1.85 -5.22
CA LYS A 147 -5.33 2.78 -6.36
C LYS A 147 -3.88 2.79 -6.87
N THR A 148 -2.91 2.96 -5.97
CA THR A 148 -1.48 3.05 -6.30
C THR A 148 -0.98 1.85 -7.11
N TYR A 149 -1.39 0.62 -6.76
CA TYR A 149 -0.91 -0.58 -7.45
C TYR A 149 -1.74 -0.98 -8.68
N LEU A 150 -3.02 -0.63 -8.73
CA LEU A 150 -3.89 -0.88 -9.88
C LEU A 150 -3.73 0.17 -10.98
N GLU A 151 -3.27 1.39 -10.62
CA GLU A 151 -3.20 2.53 -11.53
C GLU A 151 -1.80 3.12 -11.64
N SER A 152 -1.27 3.69 -10.55
CA SER A 152 -0.02 4.45 -10.60
C SER A 152 1.19 3.58 -10.98
N THR A 153 1.20 2.31 -10.57
CA THR A 153 2.31 1.38 -10.87
C THR A 153 2.31 0.95 -12.36
N PRO A 154 1.19 0.48 -12.95
CA PRO A 154 1.13 0.25 -14.40
C PRO A 154 1.39 1.50 -15.24
N GLN A 155 0.90 2.67 -14.82
CA GLN A 155 1.21 3.94 -15.50
C GLN A 155 2.70 4.30 -15.42
N LEU A 156 3.36 4.07 -14.29
CA LEU A 156 4.82 4.23 -14.16
C LEU A 156 5.58 3.30 -15.11
N ILE A 157 5.15 2.04 -15.26
CA ILE A 157 5.74 1.09 -16.23
C ILE A 157 5.58 1.63 -17.65
N LEU A 158 4.40 2.16 -18.00
CA LEU A 158 4.13 2.76 -19.29
C LEU A 158 5.01 4.00 -19.56
N GLN A 159 5.14 4.89 -18.57
CA GLN A 159 6.00 6.08 -18.66
C GLN A 159 7.47 5.72 -18.87
N LEU A 160 7.96 4.71 -18.15
CA LEU A 160 9.33 4.20 -18.30
C LEU A 160 9.55 3.52 -19.65
N TYR A 161 8.55 2.79 -20.15
CA TYR A 161 8.60 2.17 -21.48
C TYR A 161 8.71 3.23 -22.59
N ILE A 162 7.84 4.25 -22.56
CA ILE A 162 7.90 5.36 -23.53
C ILE A 162 9.24 6.08 -23.48
N LEU A 163 9.78 6.31 -22.26
CA LEU A 163 11.10 6.93 -22.08
C LEU A 163 12.22 6.12 -22.76
N LEU A 164 12.21 4.80 -22.59
CA LEU A 164 13.22 3.91 -23.19
C LEU A 164 13.08 3.82 -24.72
N GLU A 165 11.86 3.79 -25.24
CA GLU A 165 11.59 3.66 -26.68
C GLU A 165 11.93 4.95 -27.45
N HIS A 166 11.61 6.13 -26.89
CA HIS A 166 11.72 7.42 -27.61
C HIS A 166 13.03 8.16 -27.37
N GLY A 167 13.85 7.77 -26.37
CA GLY A 167 15.24 8.23 -26.18
C GLY A 167 15.46 9.72 -25.85
N GLN A 168 14.43 10.56 -25.92
CA GLN A 168 14.50 11.99 -25.59
C GLN A 168 14.12 12.21 -24.12
N ILE A 169 15.11 12.48 -23.29
CA ILE A 169 14.92 12.68 -21.85
C ILE A 169 14.69 14.16 -21.57
N SER A 170 13.44 14.54 -21.29
CA SER A 170 13.18 15.81 -20.62
C SER A 170 13.48 15.67 -19.12
N TYR A 171 14.18 16.65 -18.53
CA TYR A 171 14.38 16.72 -17.07
C TYR A 171 13.07 16.59 -16.29
N ILE A 172 11.98 17.13 -16.86
CA ILE A 172 10.63 17.08 -16.27
C ILE A 172 10.11 15.63 -16.22
N GLN A 173 10.39 14.82 -17.24
CA GLN A 173 9.96 13.42 -17.28
C GLN A 173 10.73 12.57 -16.26
N TYR A 174 12.03 12.80 -16.11
CA TYR A 174 12.82 12.13 -15.07
C TYR A 174 12.31 12.49 -13.66
N ALA A 175 12.06 13.78 -13.41
CA ALA A 175 11.48 14.23 -12.15
C ALA A 175 10.11 13.59 -11.88
N SER A 176 9.24 13.50 -12.90
CA SER A 176 7.93 12.86 -12.79
C SER A 176 8.02 11.38 -12.41
N ILE A 177 8.95 10.63 -13.01
CA ILE A 177 9.19 9.21 -12.68
C ILE A 177 9.67 9.08 -11.23
N MET A 178 10.63 9.91 -10.80
CA MET A 178 11.13 9.88 -9.42
C MET A 178 10.04 10.21 -8.40
N VAL A 179 9.19 11.19 -8.68
CA VAL A 179 8.03 11.53 -7.84
C VAL A 179 7.04 10.36 -7.79
N SER A 180 6.74 9.72 -8.93
CA SER A 180 5.82 8.59 -9.01
C SER A 180 6.31 7.39 -8.18
N VAL A 181 7.57 6.97 -8.36
CA VAL A 181 8.18 5.88 -7.58
C VAL A 181 8.18 6.19 -6.06
N SER A 182 8.46 7.45 -5.70
CA SER A 182 8.43 7.91 -4.32
C SER A 182 7.02 7.88 -3.73
N SER A 183 6.02 8.33 -4.49
CA SER A 183 4.60 8.31 -4.09
C SER A 183 4.11 6.88 -3.85
N ILE A 184 4.41 5.94 -4.75
CA ILE A 184 4.03 4.52 -4.60
C ILE A 184 4.63 3.92 -3.33
N SER A 185 5.91 4.22 -3.09
CA SER A 185 6.64 3.72 -1.92
C SER A 185 6.12 4.31 -0.63
N TRP A 186 5.82 5.61 -0.63
CA TRP A 186 5.20 6.30 0.50
C TRP A 186 3.81 5.73 0.81
N SER A 187 2.94 5.52 -0.19
CA SER A 187 1.61 4.91 -0.05
C SER A 187 1.69 3.54 0.65
N THR A 188 2.68 2.73 0.26
CA THR A 188 2.92 1.41 0.87
C THR A 188 3.32 1.50 2.34
N VAL A 189 4.19 2.44 2.68
CA VAL A 189 4.64 2.63 4.06
C VAL A 189 3.54 3.26 4.91
N ASP A 190 2.80 4.24 4.38
CA ASP A 190 1.68 4.89 5.05
C ASP A 190 0.62 3.86 5.45
N TYR A 191 0.25 2.95 4.54
CA TYR A 191 -0.63 1.83 4.87
C TYR A 191 -0.09 0.98 6.03
N GLN A 192 1.18 0.57 5.98
CA GLN A 192 1.77 -0.27 7.03
C GLN A 192 1.86 0.45 8.38
N MET A 193 2.06 1.77 8.37
CA MET A 193 2.04 2.61 9.56
C MET A 193 0.62 2.74 10.13
N CYS A 194 -0.39 2.97 9.29
CA CYS A 194 -1.78 3.08 9.71
C CYS A 194 -2.32 1.75 10.22
N LEU A 195 -2.08 0.65 9.49
CA LEU A 195 -2.45 -0.70 9.91
C LEU A 195 -1.88 -1.05 11.29
N ARG A 196 -0.60 -0.77 11.55
CA ARG A 196 -0.01 -1.03 12.87
C ARG A 196 -0.58 -0.12 13.97
N LYS A 197 -1.08 1.07 13.62
CA LYS A 197 -1.73 1.98 14.57
C LYS A 197 -3.15 1.54 14.91
N SER A 198 -3.88 0.91 13.99
CA SER A 198 -5.24 0.40 14.23
C SER A 198 -5.26 -0.87 15.07
N LEU A 199 -4.16 -1.62 15.11
CA LEU A 199 -4.10 -2.93 15.78
C LEU A 199 -3.73 -2.82 17.27
N PRO A 200 -4.52 -3.41 18.18
CA PRO A 200 -4.25 -3.43 19.61
C PRO A 200 -3.02 -4.30 19.90
N GLY A 201 -2.16 -3.85 20.82
CA GLY A 201 -0.97 -4.59 21.22
C GLY A 201 0.17 -4.64 20.19
N LYS A 202 -0.01 -4.08 18.97
CA LYS A 202 1.08 -3.92 18.00
C LYS A 202 1.76 -2.57 18.20
N ARG A 203 3.09 -2.58 18.30
CA ARG A 203 3.87 -1.34 18.34
C ARG A 203 3.81 -0.63 16.98
N THR A 204 3.52 0.66 17.04
CA THR A 204 3.52 1.56 15.89
C THR A 204 4.94 1.76 15.37
N ILE A 205 5.07 2.06 14.07
CA ILE A 205 6.36 2.44 13.49
C ILE A 205 6.62 3.89 13.88
N ILE A 206 7.74 4.13 14.55
CA ILE A 206 8.16 5.46 14.98
C ILE A 206 8.58 6.27 13.74
N VAL A 207 8.02 7.48 13.62
CA VAL A 207 8.43 8.45 12.59
C VAL A 207 9.88 8.86 12.86
N GLY A 208 10.77 8.66 11.88
CA GLY A 208 12.21 8.87 12.03
C GLY A 208 13.01 7.83 11.24
N ILE A 209 14.16 7.42 11.77
CA ILE A 209 15.08 6.46 11.13
C ILE A 209 14.38 5.12 10.77
N PRO A 210 13.52 4.52 11.61
CA PRO A 210 12.78 3.30 11.25
C PRO A 210 11.89 3.47 10.02
N ALA A 211 11.10 4.55 9.98
CA ALA A 211 10.22 4.85 8.85
C ALA A 211 11.04 5.14 7.58
N LEU A 212 12.11 5.93 7.69
CA LEU A 212 13.01 6.23 6.58
C LEU A 212 13.64 4.97 5.98
N THR A 213 14.16 4.08 6.83
CA THR A 213 14.76 2.80 6.38
C THR A 213 13.72 1.94 5.67
N TYR A 214 12.47 1.93 6.16
CA TYR A 214 11.39 1.17 5.54
C TYR A 214 10.97 1.75 4.18
N ILE A 215 10.91 3.08 4.06
CA ILE A 215 10.64 3.78 2.79
C ILE A 215 11.76 3.51 1.80
N LEU A 216 13.03 3.62 2.20
CA LEU A 216 14.18 3.33 1.34
C LEU A 216 14.15 1.89 0.84
N TYR A 217 13.85 0.93 1.71
CA TYR A 217 13.65 -0.47 1.31
C TYR A 217 12.57 -0.60 0.22
N LYS A 218 11.37 -0.04 0.44
CA LYS A 218 10.28 -0.14 -0.53
C LYS A 218 10.59 0.58 -1.83
N LEU A 219 11.17 1.78 -1.75
CA LEU A 219 11.61 2.59 -2.88
C LEU A 219 12.60 1.83 -3.76
N LEU A 220 13.70 1.37 -3.17
CA LEU A 220 14.79 0.75 -3.93
C LEU A 220 14.38 -0.61 -4.52
N THR A 221 13.61 -1.42 -3.79
CA THR A 221 13.12 -2.71 -4.31
C THR A 221 12.05 -2.54 -5.38
N LEU A 222 11.24 -1.47 -5.30
CA LEU A 222 10.28 -1.11 -6.36
C LEU A 222 11.02 -0.61 -7.61
N THR A 223 11.95 0.34 -7.47
CA THR A 223 12.73 0.89 -8.58
C THR A 223 13.43 -0.20 -9.39
N SER A 224 14.13 -1.10 -8.70
CA SER A 224 14.82 -2.22 -9.35
C SER A 224 13.85 -3.07 -10.18
N TRP A 225 12.69 -3.36 -9.61
CA TRP A 225 11.71 -4.22 -10.24
C TRP A 225 10.97 -3.57 -11.40
N THR A 226 10.51 -2.34 -11.26
CA THR A 226 9.79 -1.65 -12.33
C THR A 226 10.71 -1.48 -13.53
N LEU A 227 11.98 -1.09 -13.33
CA LEU A 227 12.98 -1.06 -14.40
C LEU A 227 13.21 -2.44 -15.02
N SER A 228 13.31 -3.51 -14.21
CA SER A 228 13.46 -4.88 -14.73
C SER A 228 12.27 -5.31 -15.59
N ILE A 229 11.04 -5.08 -15.11
CA ILE A 229 9.82 -5.38 -15.86
C ILE A 229 9.79 -4.62 -17.19
N VAL A 230 10.16 -3.35 -17.17
CA VAL A 230 10.18 -2.52 -18.38
C VAL A 230 11.26 -3.02 -19.35
N PHE A 231 12.44 -3.42 -18.87
CA PHE A 231 13.44 -4.08 -19.73
C PHE A 231 12.88 -5.32 -20.40
N LEU A 232 12.17 -6.17 -19.64
CA LEU A 232 11.54 -7.35 -20.22
C LEU A 232 10.49 -6.98 -21.28
N LEU A 233 9.70 -5.93 -21.04
CA LEU A 233 8.70 -5.41 -21.99
C LEU A 233 9.35 -4.95 -23.29
N VAL A 234 10.45 -4.20 -23.22
CA VAL A 234 11.25 -3.76 -24.39
C VAL A 234 11.89 -4.95 -25.11
N CYS A 235 12.35 -5.96 -24.35
CA CYS A 235 13.00 -7.14 -24.91
C CYS A 235 11.98 -8.04 -25.66
N ASN A 236 10.85 -8.39 -25.04
CA ASN A 236 9.79 -9.18 -25.65
C ASN A 236 8.44 -9.07 -24.90
N LEU A 237 7.42 -8.55 -25.58
CA LEU A 237 6.06 -8.40 -25.03
C LEU A 237 5.43 -9.72 -24.57
N TYR A 238 5.63 -10.83 -25.30
CA TYR A 238 5.05 -12.12 -24.96
C TYR A 238 5.68 -12.70 -23.69
N VAL A 239 7.00 -12.56 -23.52
CA VAL A 239 7.69 -13.01 -22.30
C VAL A 239 7.28 -12.14 -21.11
N PHE A 240 7.16 -10.82 -21.30
CA PHE A 240 6.60 -9.91 -20.30
C PHE A 240 5.19 -10.34 -19.87
N ALA A 241 4.29 -10.57 -20.82
CA ALA A 241 2.91 -10.98 -20.53
C ALA A 241 2.86 -12.34 -19.82
N ALA A 242 3.68 -13.31 -20.26
CA ALA A 242 3.80 -14.61 -19.62
C ALA A 242 4.31 -14.49 -18.17
N LEU A 243 5.32 -13.65 -17.92
CA LEU A 243 5.83 -13.42 -16.57
C LEU A 243 4.76 -12.81 -15.66
N LEU A 244 4.04 -11.78 -16.13
CA LEU A 244 2.96 -11.17 -15.36
C LEU A 244 1.83 -12.16 -15.08
N PHE A 245 1.48 -13.01 -16.04
CA PHE A 245 0.46 -14.05 -15.85
C PHE A 245 0.91 -15.08 -14.80
N VAL A 246 2.14 -15.56 -14.87
CA VAL A 246 2.70 -16.51 -13.89
C VAL A 246 2.75 -15.89 -12.49
N LEU A 247 3.24 -14.66 -12.37
CA LEU A 247 3.33 -13.97 -11.08
C LEU A 247 1.95 -13.62 -10.50
N GLY A 248 1.01 -13.17 -11.35
CA GLY A 248 -0.36 -12.90 -10.94
C GLY A 248 -1.09 -14.16 -10.50
N GLY A 249 -0.93 -15.26 -11.24
CA GLY A 249 -1.46 -16.57 -10.86
C GLY A 249 -0.88 -17.07 -9.54
N ALA A 250 0.44 -16.98 -9.36
CA ALA A 250 1.11 -17.35 -8.11
C ALA A 250 0.67 -16.47 -6.93
N GLY A 251 0.53 -15.16 -7.13
CA GLY A 251 0.05 -14.21 -6.14
C GLY A 251 -1.40 -14.48 -5.73
N MET A 252 -2.27 -14.77 -6.70
CA MET A 252 -3.67 -15.13 -6.44
C MET A 252 -3.79 -16.48 -5.71
N LEU A 253 -2.99 -17.49 -6.11
CA LEU A 253 -2.94 -18.78 -5.42
C LEU A 253 -2.45 -18.62 -3.98
N TRP A 254 -1.43 -17.79 -3.76
CA TRP A 254 -0.96 -17.45 -2.43
C TRP A 254 -2.04 -16.76 -1.61
N ALA A 255 -2.74 -15.78 -2.18
CA ALA A 255 -3.86 -15.10 -1.52
C ALA A 255 -4.99 -16.06 -1.13
N TRP A 256 -5.32 -17.01 -2.00
CA TRP A 256 -6.29 -18.05 -1.70
C TRP A 256 -5.84 -18.99 -0.58
N ARG A 257 -4.56 -19.38 -0.59
CA ARG A 257 -3.95 -20.24 0.44
C ARG A 257 -3.91 -19.57 1.80
N GLN A 258 -3.78 -18.24 1.85
CA GLN A 258 -3.78 -17.49 3.10
C GLN A 258 -5.15 -17.46 3.79
N GLN A 259 -6.25 -17.77 3.09
CA GLN A 259 -7.61 -17.76 3.63
C GLN A 259 -7.90 -16.48 4.42
N THR A 260 -7.81 -15.34 3.72
CA THR A 260 -8.09 -14.03 4.30
C THR A 260 -9.57 -13.87 4.62
N ASP A 261 -9.88 -13.16 5.71
CA ASP A 261 -11.25 -12.81 6.11
C ASP A 261 -11.29 -11.31 6.39
N PHE A 262 -11.16 -10.52 5.32
CA PHE A 262 -11.09 -9.06 5.42
C PHE A 262 -12.45 -8.40 5.19
N CYS A 263 -13.32 -9.00 4.37
CA CYS A 263 -14.65 -8.50 4.06
C CYS A 263 -15.73 -9.51 4.43
N LYS A 264 -16.79 -9.05 5.12
CA LYS A 264 -17.95 -9.87 5.51
C LYS A 264 -18.66 -10.55 4.32
N ASN A 265 -18.63 -9.91 3.15
CA ASN A 265 -19.25 -10.42 1.94
C ASN A 265 -18.25 -11.23 1.10
N VAL A 266 -18.55 -12.51 0.88
CA VAL A 266 -17.73 -13.47 0.10
C VAL A 266 -17.33 -12.92 -1.27
N ARG A 267 -18.23 -12.22 -1.98
CA ARG A 267 -17.90 -11.66 -3.31
C ARG A 267 -16.83 -10.58 -3.24
N VAL A 268 -16.87 -9.75 -2.20
CA VAL A 268 -15.90 -8.67 -1.99
C VAL A 268 -14.59 -9.22 -1.44
N GLU A 269 -14.64 -10.31 -0.66
CA GLU A 269 -13.45 -11.04 -0.23
C GLU A 269 -12.70 -11.69 -1.40
N ILE A 270 -13.43 -12.27 -2.37
CA ILE A 270 -12.81 -12.78 -3.62
C ILE A 270 -12.12 -11.65 -4.38
N LEU A 271 -12.78 -10.48 -4.50
CA LEU A 271 -12.17 -9.29 -5.11
C LEU A 271 -10.92 -8.83 -4.34
N TYR A 272 -10.95 -8.86 -3.01
CA TYR A 272 -9.81 -8.51 -2.15
C TYR A 272 -8.62 -9.43 -2.43
N ARG A 273 -8.83 -10.74 -2.43
CA ARG A 273 -7.79 -11.74 -2.73
C ARG A 273 -7.20 -11.54 -4.13
N PHE A 274 -8.04 -11.21 -5.12
CA PHE A 274 -7.58 -10.88 -6.47
C PHE A 274 -6.69 -9.64 -6.50
N VAL A 275 -7.15 -8.52 -5.94
CA VAL A 275 -6.38 -7.26 -5.88
C VAL A 275 -5.08 -7.44 -5.12
N ALA A 276 -5.11 -8.16 -3.99
CA ALA A 276 -3.91 -8.40 -3.22
C ALA A 276 -2.92 -9.34 -3.94
N GLY A 277 -3.41 -10.29 -4.74
CA GLY A 277 -2.61 -11.07 -5.69
C GLY A 277 -1.93 -10.21 -6.76
N LEU A 278 -2.62 -9.20 -7.29
CA LEU A 278 -2.03 -8.22 -8.22
C LEU A 278 -0.96 -7.36 -7.55
N ILE A 279 -1.19 -6.91 -6.32
CA ILE A 279 -0.19 -6.15 -5.54
C ILE A 279 1.08 -6.97 -5.35
N LEU A 280 0.96 -8.29 -5.12
CA LEU A 280 2.09 -9.21 -4.96
C LEU A 280 2.98 -9.34 -6.21
N ILE A 281 2.51 -8.96 -7.39
CA ILE A 281 3.38 -8.84 -8.57
C ILE A 281 4.42 -7.75 -8.34
N PHE A 282 4.02 -6.64 -7.71
CA PHE A 282 4.84 -5.44 -7.59
C PHE A 282 5.57 -5.31 -6.27
N THR A 283 4.97 -5.69 -5.15
CA THR A 283 5.59 -5.56 -3.83
C THR A 283 5.17 -6.69 -2.90
N PHE A 284 6.04 -7.04 -1.95
CA PHE A 284 5.61 -7.91 -0.87
C PHE A 284 4.52 -7.21 -0.04
N PHE A 285 3.32 -7.80 -0.06
CA PHE A 285 2.15 -7.38 0.69
C PHE A 285 1.75 -8.48 1.68
N ASN A 286 1.61 -8.12 2.96
CA ASN A 286 1.32 -9.08 4.01
C ASN A 286 -0.19 -9.27 4.16
N LEU A 287 -0.68 -10.45 3.76
CA LEU A 287 -2.10 -10.79 3.65
C LEU A 287 -2.76 -11.28 4.94
N LYS A 288 -2.01 -11.68 5.97
CA LYS A 288 -2.62 -12.19 7.22
C LYS A 288 -1.91 -11.70 8.49
N GLY A 289 -0.92 -10.80 8.36
CA GLY A 289 -0.15 -10.27 9.50
C GLY A 289 0.63 -11.28 10.36
N GLN A 290 0.62 -12.58 10.01
CA GLN A 290 1.30 -13.65 10.74
C GLN A 290 2.81 -13.68 10.48
N ARG A 291 3.54 -14.67 11.02
CA ARG A 291 5.02 -14.80 10.97
C ARG A 291 5.57 -14.55 9.55
N THR A 292 6.09 -13.34 9.34
CA THR A 292 6.45 -12.84 8.00
C THR A 292 7.83 -13.26 7.50
N LYS A 293 8.70 -13.79 8.37
CA LYS A 293 10.13 -13.99 8.04
C LYS A 293 10.34 -14.91 6.83
N ILE A 294 9.71 -16.08 6.83
CA ILE A 294 9.87 -17.07 5.75
C ILE A 294 9.21 -16.58 4.46
N PRO A 295 7.94 -16.13 4.43
CA PRO A 295 7.33 -15.59 3.22
C PRO A 295 8.10 -14.43 2.60
N ILE A 296 8.59 -13.48 3.42
CA ILE A 296 9.42 -12.36 2.93
C ILE A 296 10.71 -12.88 2.31
N SER A 297 11.41 -13.80 2.98
CA SER A 297 12.67 -14.35 2.48
C SER A 297 12.49 -15.05 1.14
N VAL A 298 11.47 -15.91 1.02
CA VAL A 298 11.16 -16.62 -0.22
C VAL A 298 10.79 -15.64 -1.33
N TYR A 299 9.94 -14.66 -1.04
CA TYR A 299 9.53 -13.64 -2.00
C TYR A 299 10.72 -12.88 -2.58
N TYR A 300 11.60 -12.34 -1.73
CA TYR A 300 12.75 -11.57 -2.19
C TYR A 300 13.85 -12.43 -2.82
N PHE A 301 13.98 -13.69 -2.42
CA PHE A 301 14.87 -14.63 -3.10
C PHE A 301 14.42 -14.90 -4.54
N VAL A 302 13.14 -15.26 -4.73
CA VAL A 302 12.56 -15.44 -6.08
C VAL A 302 12.67 -14.15 -6.89
N ARG A 303 12.44 -13.00 -6.25
CA ARG A 303 12.58 -11.68 -6.89
C ARG A 303 13.98 -11.45 -7.44
N VAL A 304 15.03 -11.75 -6.66
CA VAL A 304 16.42 -11.62 -7.10
C VAL A 304 16.68 -12.54 -8.31
N LEU A 305 16.25 -13.80 -8.25
CA LEU A 305 16.42 -14.75 -9.37
C LEU A 305 15.76 -14.25 -10.65
N ILE A 306 14.52 -13.77 -10.58
CA ILE A 306 13.79 -13.26 -11.75
C ILE A 306 14.47 -12.01 -12.30
N THR A 307 14.84 -11.04 -11.46
CA THR A 307 15.52 -9.82 -11.90
C THR A 307 16.85 -10.14 -12.58
N THR A 308 17.66 -11.03 -12.00
CA THR A 308 18.91 -11.49 -12.63
C THR A 308 18.64 -12.20 -13.96
N GLY A 309 17.63 -13.06 -14.03
CA GLY A 309 17.22 -13.74 -15.26
C GLY A 309 16.79 -12.77 -16.37
N ILE A 310 16.02 -11.73 -16.03
CA ILE A 310 15.60 -10.69 -16.98
C ILE A 310 16.81 -9.93 -17.53
N LEU A 311 17.76 -9.53 -16.66
CA LEU A 311 18.96 -8.85 -17.10
C LEU A 311 19.75 -9.73 -18.08
N ILE A 312 20.03 -10.98 -17.72
CA ILE A 312 20.74 -11.94 -18.58
C ILE A 312 20.02 -12.09 -19.94
N LEU A 313 18.69 -12.22 -19.92
CA LEU A 313 17.87 -12.33 -21.12
C LEU A 313 18.05 -11.11 -22.03
N CYS A 314 17.97 -9.91 -21.47
CA CYS A 314 18.13 -8.68 -22.24
C CYS A 314 19.56 -8.49 -22.77
N PHE A 315 20.58 -8.86 -21.99
CA PHE A 315 21.97 -8.87 -22.46
C PHE A 315 22.18 -9.81 -23.65
N TYR A 316 21.52 -10.97 -23.67
CA TYR A 316 21.67 -11.97 -24.73
C TYR A 316 20.84 -11.67 -25.99
N TYR A 317 19.56 -11.33 -25.83
CA TYR A 317 18.62 -11.20 -26.95
C TYR A 317 18.63 -9.83 -27.64
N LYS A 318 19.16 -8.77 -27.00
CA LYS A 318 19.17 -7.41 -27.54
C LYS A 318 20.55 -6.74 -27.38
N PRO A 319 21.62 -7.28 -27.99
CA PRO A 319 22.98 -6.73 -27.84
C PRO A 319 23.11 -5.28 -28.32
N GLN A 320 22.28 -4.85 -29.27
CA GLN A 320 22.23 -3.47 -29.79
C GLN A 320 21.74 -2.46 -28.73
N LEU A 321 20.78 -2.85 -27.88
CA LEU A 321 20.28 -2.00 -26.80
C LEU A 321 21.33 -1.84 -25.69
N THR A 322 22.05 -2.94 -25.42
CA THR A 322 23.11 -3.04 -24.41
C THR A 322 24.30 -2.12 -24.66
N GLN A 323 24.59 -1.78 -25.93
CA GLN A 323 25.71 -0.92 -26.29
C GLN A 323 25.49 0.56 -25.97
N THR A 324 24.27 0.95 -25.58
CA THR A 324 23.98 2.34 -25.19
C THR A 324 24.39 2.63 -23.75
N LEU A 325 25.07 3.76 -23.51
CA LEU A 325 25.43 4.21 -22.15
C LEU A 325 24.21 4.35 -21.24
N PHE A 326 23.06 4.71 -21.83
CA PHE A 326 21.79 4.82 -21.11
C PHE A 326 21.31 3.48 -20.56
N PHE A 327 21.30 2.42 -21.37
CA PHE A 327 20.91 1.08 -20.91
C PHE A 327 21.89 0.53 -19.86
N ALA A 328 23.20 0.76 -20.03
CA ALA A 328 24.20 0.39 -19.05
C ALA A 328 23.97 1.09 -17.69
N THR A 329 23.69 2.40 -17.72
CA THR A 329 23.39 3.19 -16.51
C THR A 329 22.14 2.69 -15.79
N LEU A 330 21.07 2.39 -16.53
CA LEU A 330 19.85 1.84 -15.96
C LEU A 330 20.06 0.41 -15.42
N SER A 331 20.87 -0.42 -16.08
CA SER A 331 21.22 -1.76 -15.60
C SER A 331 22.01 -1.70 -14.28
N ILE A 332 22.99 -0.80 -14.18
CA ILE A 332 23.70 -0.52 -12.92
C ILE A 332 22.71 -0.06 -11.85
N THR A 333 21.77 0.81 -12.22
CA THR A 333 20.72 1.30 -11.31
C THR A 333 19.83 0.15 -10.82
N VAL A 334 19.44 -0.80 -11.68
CA VAL A 334 18.67 -2.00 -11.29
C VAL A 334 19.42 -2.83 -10.25
N VAL A 335 20.69 -3.13 -10.49
CA VAL A 335 21.51 -3.96 -9.59
C VAL A 335 21.80 -3.22 -8.27
N ALA A 336 22.19 -1.95 -8.34
CA ALA A 336 22.48 -1.13 -7.17
C ALA A 336 21.24 -0.93 -6.29
N SER A 337 20.09 -0.60 -6.89
CA SER A 337 18.83 -0.45 -6.15
C SER A 337 18.35 -1.77 -5.55
N LEU A 338 18.53 -2.91 -6.24
CA LEU A 338 18.21 -4.22 -5.66
C LEU A 338 19.08 -4.50 -4.43
N GLY A 339 20.40 -4.37 -4.57
CA GLY A 339 21.35 -4.62 -3.49
C GLY A 339 21.11 -3.72 -2.28
N LEU A 340 21.02 -2.41 -2.49
CA LEU A 340 20.74 -1.44 -1.43
C LEU A 340 19.34 -1.63 -0.81
N GLY A 341 18.35 -2.04 -1.61
CA GLY A 341 17.01 -2.36 -1.15
C GLY A 341 16.97 -3.58 -0.23
N ILE A 342 17.71 -4.65 -0.56
CA ILE A 342 17.85 -5.84 0.29
C ILE A 342 18.65 -5.52 1.56
N ILE A 343 19.71 -4.72 1.47
CA ILE A 343 20.45 -4.26 2.66
C ILE A 343 19.53 -3.47 3.59
N SER A 344 18.73 -2.56 3.04
CA SER A 344 17.75 -1.76 3.77
C SER A 344 16.64 -2.62 4.39
N LEU A 345 16.19 -3.67 3.69
CA LEU A 345 15.26 -4.69 4.22
C LEU A 345 15.87 -5.38 5.45
N ILE A 346 17.10 -5.89 5.32
CA ILE A 346 17.78 -6.60 6.41
C ILE A 346 18.00 -5.66 7.60
N LEU A 347 18.46 -4.43 7.35
CA LEU A 347 18.66 -3.41 8.37
C LEU A 347 17.35 -3.09 9.10
N TYR A 348 16.27 -2.89 8.37
CA TYR A 348 14.95 -2.67 8.96
C TYR A 348 14.53 -3.85 9.84
N TYR A 349 14.59 -5.08 9.31
CA TYR A 349 14.14 -6.26 10.05
C TYR A 349 15.06 -6.69 11.21
N LYS A 350 16.33 -6.29 11.21
CA LYS A 350 17.30 -6.58 12.29
C LYS A 350 17.40 -5.49 13.37
N CYS A 351 17.20 -4.22 13.02
CA CYS A 351 17.44 -3.10 13.94
C CYS A 351 16.17 -2.32 14.29
N PHE A 352 15.21 -2.24 13.37
CA PHE A 352 14.10 -1.29 13.49
C PHE A 352 12.71 -1.95 13.52
N HIS A 353 12.62 -3.26 13.25
CA HIS A 353 11.34 -3.93 13.24
C HIS A 353 10.76 -4.01 14.66
N PRO A 354 9.55 -3.49 14.90
CA PRO A 354 9.03 -3.30 16.26
C PRO A 354 8.88 -4.59 17.08
N THR A 355 8.85 -5.76 16.43
CA THR A 355 8.76 -7.07 17.10
C THR A 355 10.08 -7.50 17.74
N LEU A 356 11.24 -6.95 17.35
CA LEU A 356 12.52 -7.24 18.04
C LEU A 356 12.55 -6.68 19.47
N CYS A 357 11.78 -5.63 19.75
CA CYS A 357 11.60 -5.09 21.10
C CYS A 357 10.50 -5.82 21.89
N ALA A 358 9.81 -6.78 21.29
CA ALA A 358 8.81 -7.64 21.93
C ALA A 358 9.41 -9.03 22.14
N LYS A 359 10.30 -9.16 23.14
CA LYS A 359 10.40 -10.45 23.81
C LYS A 359 9.06 -10.69 24.50
N GLU A 360 8.30 -11.68 24.02
CA GLU A 360 7.08 -12.16 24.67
C GLU A 360 7.39 -12.50 26.14
N PRO A 361 6.65 -11.97 27.13
CA PRO A 361 6.46 -12.69 28.36
C PRO A 361 5.46 -13.81 28.06
N ASP A 362 5.98 -15.03 28.01
CA ASP A 362 5.21 -16.26 28.09
C ASP A 362 4.32 -16.19 29.34
N THR A 363 3.02 -16.03 29.16
CA THR A 363 2.03 -16.38 30.18
C THR A 363 0.70 -16.62 29.47
N ARG A 364 0.39 -17.91 29.32
CA ARG A 364 -0.98 -18.41 29.35
C ARG A 364 -1.61 -17.87 30.62
N ASP A 365 -2.72 -17.16 30.48
CA ASP A 365 -3.81 -17.16 31.45
C ASP A 365 -5.06 -16.72 30.68
N GLU A 366 -5.82 -17.73 30.27
CA GLU A 366 -7.22 -17.57 29.90
C GLU A 366 -7.96 -17.07 31.14
N SER A 367 -8.58 -15.90 31.05
CA SER A 367 -9.67 -15.53 31.94
C SER A 367 -10.86 -15.17 31.06
N ASP A 368 -11.83 -16.08 31.01
CA ASP A 368 -13.13 -15.92 30.40
C ASP A 368 -13.82 -14.65 30.90
N GLY A 369 -14.14 -13.78 29.96
CA GLY A 369 -14.90 -12.56 30.18
C GLY A 369 -15.52 -12.12 28.86
N SER A 370 -16.64 -12.75 28.49
CA SER A 370 -17.44 -12.38 27.33
C SER A 370 -17.97 -10.95 27.49
N THR A 371 -17.25 -9.99 26.92
CA THR A 371 -17.81 -8.68 26.56
C THR A 371 -17.60 -8.55 25.06
N SER A 372 -18.71 -8.59 24.32
CA SER A 372 -18.73 -8.37 22.86
C SER A 372 -18.33 -6.92 22.55
N GLU A 373 -17.05 -6.57 22.69
CA GLU A 373 -16.49 -5.42 22.00
C GLU A 373 -16.49 -5.74 20.51
N GLN A 374 -17.13 -4.91 19.68
CA GLN A 374 -17.00 -4.98 18.23
C GLN A 374 -15.51 -4.83 17.88
N MET A 375 -14.88 -5.95 17.52
CA MET A 375 -13.52 -5.96 16.99
C MET A 375 -13.51 -5.23 15.64
N GLY A 376 -12.49 -4.40 15.43
CA GLY A 376 -12.31 -3.68 14.17
C GLY A 376 -11.94 -4.64 13.05
N ARG A 377 -12.32 -4.35 11.81
CA ARG A 377 -12.02 -5.19 10.62
C ARG A 377 -10.55 -5.64 10.54
N PHE A 378 -9.62 -4.76 10.91
CA PHE A 378 -8.20 -5.07 10.89
C PHE A 378 -7.77 -5.98 12.04
N GLU A 379 -8.48 -5.97 13.17
CA GLU A 379 -8.28 -6.89 14.29
C GLU A 379 -8.68 -8.31 13.86
N ASP A 380 -9.88 -8.47 13.28
CA ASP A 380 -10.38 -9.74 12.73
C ASP A 380 -9.45 -10.30 11.64
N PHE A 381 -8.91 -9.43 10.78
CA PHE A 381 -7.96 -9.79 9.73
C PHE A 381 -6.68 -10.48 10.24
N LEU A 382 -6.32 -10.31 11.52
CA LEU A 382 -5.12 -10.86 12.12
C LEU A 382 -5.35 -12.06 13.06
N VAL A 383 -6.60 -12.41 13.35
CA VAL A 383 -6.92 -13.55 14.22
C VAL A 383 -6.72 -14.86 13.42
N PRO A 384 -6.12 -15.92 14.02
CA PRO A 384 -5.78 -17.17 13.33
C PRO A 384 -6.91 -17.85 12.57
#